data_AF-A0A949ZQI1-F1
#
_entry.id   AF-A0A949ZQI1-F1
#
_cell.length_a   1.000
_cell.length_b   1.000
_cell.length_c   1.000
_cell.angle_alpha   90.00
_cell.angle_beta   90.00
_cell.angle_gamma   90.00
#
_symmetry.space_group_name_H-M   'P 1'
#
loop_
_entity.id
_entity.type
_entity.pdbx_description
1 polymer ?
#
loop_
_entity_poly.entity_id
_entity_poly.type
_entity_poly.pdbx_seq_one_letter_code
_entity_poly.pdbx_strand_id
1 'polypeptide(L)'
;MPEIQHHPLLFTFRDAVSGNGFLAGVTISGRALMEQDEEGAWWMYGVRPGGIAESGAAPEATFLNFRNRYKEVLFDIAEECPTFEVFKQEVERFFYEPDEAEEQRWEDALRLVRQSPAALPDPFSKMERKTPDTMPAGVSVARLDQSARLRPSDNVRDVYATAA
;
A
#
# COMPACT_ATOMS: atom_id res chain seq x y z
N MET A 1 -18.18 21.62 -13.18
CA MET A 1 -18.28 20.47 -12.26
C MET A 1 -17.02 20.47 -11.42
N PRO A 2 -17.05 20.14 -10.11
CA PRO A 2 -15.82 20.06 -9.33
C PRO A 2 -14.90 19.00 -9.94
N GLU A 3 -13.65 19.37 -10.19
CA GLU A 3 -12.62 18.46 -10.65
C GLU A 3 -12.14 17.63 -9.46
N ILE A 4 -12.04 16.30 -9.64
CA ILE A 4 -11.58 15.40 -8.59
C ILE A 4 -10.06 15.34 -8.67
N GLN A 5 -9.38 16.02 -7.75
CA GLN A 5 -7.91 16.07 -7.68
C GLN A 5 -7.31 14.98 -6.78
N HIS A 6 -8.11 14.47 -5.84
CA HIS A 6 -7.70 13.41 -4.92
C HIS A 6 -8.44 12.11 -5.26
N HIS A 7 -7.69 11.05 -5.48
CA HIS A 7 -8.18 9.74 -5.87
C HIS A 7 -8.01 8.75 -4.71
N PRO A 8 -9.08 8.41 -4.00
CA PRO A 8 -9.04 7.45 -2.91
C PRO A 8 -8.90 6.03 -3.49
N LEU A 9 -7.85 5.34 -3.08
CA LEU A 9 -7.51 3.99 -3.53
C LEU A 9 -7.63 2.99 -2.39
N LEU A 10 -8.02 1.76 -2.75
CA LEU A 10 -7.90 0.57 -1.92
C LEU A 10 -6.82 -0.31 -2.55
N PHE A 11 -5.97 -0.91 -1.72
CA PHE A 11 -4.95 -1.84 -2.21
C PHE A 11 -4.86 -3.07 -1.31
N THR A 12 -4.34 -4.16 -1.88
CA THR A 12 -3.93 -5.32 -1.12
C THR A 12 -2.54 -5.73 -1.58
N PHE A 13 -1.59 -5.81 -0.65
CA PHE A 13 -0.28 -6.39 -0.91
C PHE A 13 -0.11 -7.69 -0.15
N ARG A 14 0.68 -8.59 -0.75
CA ARG A 14 1.02 -9.90 -0.20
C ARG A 14 2.51 -10.11 -0.45
N ASP A 15 3.27 -10.16 0.62
CA ASP A 15 4.73 -10.26 0.58
C ASP A 15 5.23 -11.38 1.46
N ALA A 16 6.37 -11.95 1.07
CA ALA A 16 7.17 -12.80 1.93
C ALA A 16 8.43 -12.04 2.31
N VAL A 17 8.75 -12.00 3.60
CA VAL A 17 9.90 -11.30 4.15
C VAL A 17 10.69 -12.25 5.02
N SER A 18 12.00 -12.30 4.79
CA SER A 18 12.94 -13.07 5.60
C SER A 18 13.64 -12.12 6.57
N GLY A 19 13.62 -12.44 7.86
CA GLY A 19 14.34 -11.70 8.90
C GLY A 19 14.91 -12.67 9.91
N ASN A 20 16.10 -12.40 10.47
CA ASN A 20 16.71 -13.08 11.62
C ASN A 20 16.26 -14.54 11.93
N GLY A 21 16.33 -15.43 10.94
CA GLY A 21 16.01 -16.86 11.10
C GLY A 21 14.52 -17.26 11.00
N PHE A 22 13.65 -16.37 10.52
CA PHE A 22 12.26 -16.65 10.19
C PHE A 22 11.91 -16.22 8.76
N LEU A 23 10.89 -16.88 8.19
CA LEU A 23 10.19 -16.42 6.98
C LEU A 23 8.75 -16.05 7.34
N ALA A 24 8.38 -14.80 7.11
CA ALA A 24 7.04 -14.27 7.39
C ALA A 24 6.31 -13.91 6.09
N GLY A 25 5.01 -14.17 6.07
CA GLY A 25 4.09 -13.76 5.02
C GLY A 25 3.24 -12.63 5.57
N VAL A 26 3.32 -11.46 4.93
CA VAL A 26 2.57 -10.26 5.30
C VAL A 26 1.49 -10.04 4.24
N THR A 27 0.23 -10.03 4.66
CA THR A 27 -0.89 -9.59 3.84
C THR A 27 -1.47 -8.33 4.43
N ILE A 28 -1.50 -7.27 3.65
CA ILE A 28 -2.04 -5.97 4.04
C ILE A 28 -3.16 -5.60 3.08
N SER A 29 -4.27 -5.13 3.62
CA SER A 29 -5.31 -4.44 2.85
C SER A 29 -5.44 -3.04 3.43
N GLY A 30 -5.22 -2.05 2.58
CA GLY A 30 -4.98 -0.68 3.01
C GLY A 30 -5.72 0.35 2.18
N ARG A 31 -5.57 1.60 2.62
CA ARG A 31 -6.09 2.79 1.96
C ARG A 31 -4.93 3.70 1.59
N ALA A 32 -5.06 4.33 0.44
CA ALA A 32 -4.11 5.32 -0.03
C ALA A 32 -4.84 6.44 -0.76
N LEU A 33 -4.21 7.59 -0.83
CA LEU A 33 -4.67 8.75 -1.59
C LEU A 33 -3.67 9.02 -2.70
N MET A 34 -4.13 9.11 -3.94
CA MET A 34 -3.29 9.51 -5.06
C MET A 34 -3.73 10.88 -5.56
N GLU A 35 -2.78 11.74 -5.84
CA GLU A 35 -3.03 13.09 -6.38
C GLU A 35 -1.93 13.49 -7.35
N GLN A 36 -2.22 14.47 -8.20
CA GLN A 36 -1.23 15.11 -9.04
C GLN A 36 -0.93 16.49 -8.46
N ASP A 37 0.35 16.80 -8.27
CA ASP A 37 0.76 18.11 -7.80
C ASP A 37 0.69 19.17 -8.91
N GLU A 38 0.92 20.43 -8.55
CA GLU A 38 0.88 21.58 -9.46
C GLU A 38 1.96 21.50 -10.56
N GLU A 39 3.03 20.73 -10.36
CA GLU A 39 4.12 20.52 -11.30
C GLU A 39 3.86 19.32 -12.25
N GLY A 40 2.74 18.62 -12.04
CA GLY A 40 2.30 17.48 -12.85
C GLY A 40 2.86 16.13 -12.40
N ALA A 41 3.59 16.06 -11.29
CA ALA A 41 4.05 14.79 -10.73
C ALA A 41 2.94 14.11 -9.91
N TRP A 42 2.91 12.79 -9.98
CA TRP A 42 1.91 11.97 -9.28
C TRP A 42 2.45 11.51 -7.94
N TRP A 43 1.69 11.77 -6.88
CA TRP A 43 1.99 11.35 -5.51
C TRP A 43 0.99 10.34 -5.01
N MET A 44 1.46 9.37 -4.23
CA MET A 44 0.63 8.42 -3.52
C MET A 44 1.00 8.41 -2.04
N TYR A 45 0.01 8.72 -1.21
CA TYR A 45 0.11 8.78 0.25
C TYR A 45 -0.60 7.59 0.87
N GLY A 46 0.08 6.89 1.77
CA GLY A 46 -0.48 5.83 2.58
C GLY A 46 -1.37 6.44 3.67
N VAL A 47 -2.63 6.00 3.71
CA VAL A 47 -3.60 6.40 4.74
C VAL A 47 -3.63 5.34 5.83
N ARG A 48 -3.63 4.07 5.42
CA ARG A 48 -3.50 2.92 6.31
C ARG A 48 -2.79 1.79 5.55
N PRO A 49 -1.52 1.48 5.83
CA PRO A 49 -0.67 2.13 6.84
C PRO A 49 -0.39 3.59 6.46
N GLY A 50 -0.25 4.45 7.47
CA GLY A 50 0.26 5.80 7.31
C GLY A 50 1.77 5.82 7.06
N GLY A 51 2.35 7.01 6.91
CA GLY A 51 3.82 7.20 6.95
C GLY A 51 4.59 6.72 5.71
N ILE A 52 3.91 6.36 4.63
CA ILE A 52 4.53 6.10 3.32
C ILE A 52 4.01 7.15 2.34
N ALA A 53 4.93 7.82 1.63
CA ALA A 53 4.60 8.66 0.50
C ALA A 53 5.64 8.43 -0.60
N GLU A 54 5.18 8.29 -1.84
CA GLU A 54 6.05 8.14 -3.00
C GLU A 54 5.50 8.87 -4.21
N SER A 55 6.40 9.26 -5.11
CA SER A 55 6.06 9.98 -6.33
C SER A 55 6.50 9.25 -7.60
N GLY A 56 5.96 9.68 -8.74
CA GLY A 56 6.26 9.11 -10.04
C GLY A 56 5.73 9.96 -11.19
N ALA A 57 6.20 9.64 -12.40
CA ALA A 57 5.82 10.37 -13.61
C ALA A 57 4.41 10.03 -14.12
N ALA A 58 3.82 8.93 -13.65
CA ALA A 58 2.50 8.44 -14.04
C ALA A 58 1.87 7.65 -12.88
N PRO A 59 0.54 7.54 -12.79
CA PRO A 59 -0.15 6.83 -11.71
C PRO A 59 0.38 5.40 -11.46
N GLU A 60 0.62 4.63 -12.52
CA GLU A 60 1.12 3.26 -12.43
C GLU A 60 2.57 3.20 -11.93
N ALA A 61 3.41 4.15 -12.34
CA ALA A 61 4.77 4.26 -11.86
C ALA A 61 4.80 4.66 -10.38
N THR A 62 3.96 5.62 -9.99
CA THR A 62 3.81 6.05 -8.59
C THR A 62 3.32 4.90 -7.71
N PHE A 63 2.33 4.12 -8.17
CA PHE A 63 1.87 2.94 -7.45
C PHE A 63 2.99 1.90 -7.25
N LEU A 64 3.82 1.65 -8.27
CA LEU A 64 4.94 0.73 -8.13
C LEU A 64 6.00 1.26 -7.14
N ASN A 65 6.30 2.55 -7.18
CA ASN A 65 7.25 3.16 -6.25
C ASN A 65 6.73 3.05 -4.81
N PHE A 66 5.45 3.38 -4.58
CA PHE A 66 4.78 3.21 -3.29
C PHE A 66 4.84 1.75 -2.80
N ARG A 67 4.55 0.79 -3.70
CA ARG A 67 4.64 -0.64 -3.43
C ARG A 67 6.04 -1.09 -3.00
N ASN A 68 7.07 -0.57 -3.65
CA ASN A 68 8.46 -0.86 -3.34
C ASN A 68 8.88 -0.22 -2.01
N ARG A 69 8.48 1.02 -1.75
CA ARG A 69 8.72 1.68 -0.48
C ARG A 69 8.10 0.93 0.70
N TYR A 70 6.89 0.39 0.51
CA TYR A 70 6.29 -0.52 1.48
C TYR A 70 7.14 -1.78 1.73
N LYS A 71 7.69 -2.42 0.69
CA LYS A 71 8.59 -3.58 0.88
C LYS A 71 9.84 -3.20 1.66
N GLU A 72 10.44 -2.05 1.35
CA GLU A 72 11.62 -1.55 2.06
C GLU A 72 11.33 -1.38 3.55
N VAL A 73 10.21 -0.76 3.92
CA VAL A 73 9.79 -0.64 5.33
C VAL A 73 9.67 -2.01 6.00
N LEU A 74 9.09 -3.02 5.32
CA LEU A 74 9.04 -4.36 5.90
C LEU A 74 10.43 -4.99 6.09
N PHE A 75 11.37 -4.70 5.19
CA PHE A 75 12.75 -5.19 5.31
C PHE A 75 13.46 -4.52 6.47
N ASP A 76 13.34 -3.20 6.61
CA ASP A 76 13.91 -2.44 7.72
C ASP A 76 13.39 -2.98 9.07
N ILE A 77 12.08 -3.20 9.19
CA ILE A 77 11.48 -3.82 10.39
C ILE A 77 12.03 -5.23 10.62
N ALA A 78 12.15 -6.05 9.57
CA ALA A 78 12.65 -7.43 9.69
C ALA A 78 14.12 -7.50 10.11
N GLU A 79 14.95 -6.56 9.69
CA GLU A 79 16.36 -6.46 10.07
C GLU A 79 16.52 -6.10 11.55
N GLU A 80 15.68 -5.19 12.05
CA GLU A 80 15.70 -4.72 13.45
C GLU A 80 15.08 -5.72 14.45
N CYS A 81 14.24 -6.66 13.97
CA CYS A 81 13.49 -7.57 14.83
C CYS A 81 14.22 -8.90 15.07
N PRO A 82 14.51 -9.29 16.33
CA PRO A 82 15.25 -10.52 16.62
C PRO A 82 14.43 -11.80 16.47
N THR A 83 13.09 -11.72 16.49
CA THR A 83 12.20 -12.88 16.36
C THR A 83 10.97 -12.54 15.52
N PHE A 84 10.29 -13.59 15.04
CA PHE A 84 9.03 -13.46 14.30
C PHE A 84 7.95 -12.72 15.11
N GLU A 85 7.85 -12.98 16.41
CA GLU A 85 6.84 -12.39 17.28
C GLU A 85 7.04 -10.88 17.41
N VAL A 86 8.30 -10.42 17.54
CA VAL A 86 8.62 -8.99 17.56
C VAL A 86 8.34 -8.37 16.19
N PHE A 87 8.76 -9.01 15.10
CA PHE A 87 8.46 -8.56 13.75
C PHE A 87 6.95 -8.38 13.50
N LYS A 88 6.15 -9.37 13.92
CA LYS A 88 4.70 -9.31 13.80
C LYS A 88 4.12 -8.10 14.55
N GLN A 89 4.56 -7.88 15.79
CA GLN A 89 4.09 -6.75 16.60
C GLN A 89 4.46 -5.41 15.95
N GLU A 90 5.66 -5.28 15.40
CA GLU A 90 6.11 -4.06 14.75
C GLU A 90 5.38 -3.78 13.43
N VAL A 91 5.11 -4.82 12.63
CA VAL A 91 4.28 -4.68 11.41
C VAL A 91 2.84 -4.30 11.76
N GLU A 92 2.27 -4.89 12.79
CA GLU A 92 0.94 -4.52 13.29
C GLU A 92 0.92 -3.09 13.84
N ARG A 93 1.95 -2.68 14.59
CA ARG A 93 2.12 -1.31 15.11
C ARG A 93 2.19 -0.31 13.97
N PHE A 94 3.07 -0.54 12.99
CA PHE A 94 3.20 0.29 11.80
C PHE A 94 1.87 0.40 11.04
N PHE A 95 1.11 -0.69 10.93
CA PHE A 95 -0.17 -0.68 10.25
C PHE A 95 -1.27 0.12 10.96
N TYR A 96 -1.37 -0.04 12.28
CA TYR A 96 -2.42 0.55 13.09
C TYR A 96 -2.06 1.94 13.63
N GLU A 97 -0.86 2.44 13.35
CA GLU A 97 -0.48 3.81 13.66
C GLU A 97 -1.45 4.79 12.97
N PRO A 98 -2.19 5.60 13.75
CA PRO A 98 -3.22 6.45 13.20
C PRO A 98 -2.62 7.69 12.53
N ASP A 99 -3.14 8.02 11.35
CA ASP A 99 -2.93 9.32 10.70
C ASP A 99 -4.30 9.97 10.45
N GLU A 100 -4.82 10.67 11.45
CA GLU A 100 -6.17 11.26 11.39
C GLU A 100 -6.31 12.27 10.25
N ALA A 101 -5.22 12.96 9.88
CA ALA A 101 -5.23 13.93 8.80
C ALA A 101 -5.40 13.25 7.44
N GLU A 102 -4.61 12.20 7.17
CA GLU A 102 -4.73 11.43 5.93
C GLU A 102 -6.03 10.62 5.86
N GLU A 103 -6.51 10.11 7.00
CA GLU A 103 -7.84 9.47 7.09
C GLU A 103 -8.95 10.42 6.68
N GLN A 104 -8.90 11.67 7.17
CA GLN A 104 -9.89 12.69 6.83
C GLN A 104 -9.82 13.09 5.35
N ARG A 105 -8.61 13.32 4.80
CA ARG A 105 -8.40 13.61 3.37
C ARG A 105 -8.99 12.51 2.49
N TRP A 106 -8.77 11.25 2.87
CA TRP A 106 -9.27 10.09 2.15
C TRP A 106 -10.79 9.99 2.17
N GLU A 107 -11.43 10.20 3.33
CA GLU A 107 -12.89 10.20 3.46
C GLU A 107 -13.55 11.33 2.66
N ASP A 108 -12.95 12.52 2.65
CA ASP A 108 -13.45 13.65 1.86
C ASP A 108 -13.33 13.38 0.35
N ALA A 109 -12.20 12.82 -0.10
CA ALA A 109 -12.01 12.39 -1.48
C ALA A 109 -13.03 11.29 -1.86
N LEU A 110 -13.27 10.32 -0.99
CA LEU A 110 -14.28 9.27 -1.22
C LEU A 110 -15.69 9.86 -1.35
N ARG A 111 -16.04 10.84 -0.50
CA ARG A 111 -17.33 11.53 -0.56
C ARG A 111 -17.51 12.22 -1.91
N LEU A 112 -16.49 12.92 -2.40
CA LEU A 112 -16.51 13.60 -3.70
C LEU A 112 -16.66 12.61 -4.87
N VAL A 113 -15.88 11.53 -4.86
CA VAL A 113 -15.97 10.47 -5.89
C VAL A 113 -17.34 9.82 -5.92
N ARG A 114 -17.94 9.55 -4.75
CA ARG A 114 -19.30 8.98 -4.64
C ARG A 114 -20.38 9.92 -5.17
N GLN A 115 -20.21 11.24 -4.97
CA GLN A 115 -21.15 12.25 -5.46
C GLN A 115 -21.02 12.50 -6.97
N SER A 116 -19.80 12.43 -7.52
CA SER A 116 -19.50 12.78 -8.91
C SER A 116 -18.70 11.70 -9.65
N PRO A 117 -19.20 10.46 -9.75
CA PRO A 117 -18.45 9.35 -10.33
C PRO A 117 -18.09 9.51 -11.81
N ALA A 118 -18.81 10.37 -12.54
CA ALA A 118 -18.56 10.68 -13.94
C ALA A 118 -17.44 11.71 -14.15
N ALA A 119 -16.98 12.36 -13.06
CA ALA A 119 -15.90 13.34 -13.09
C ALA A 119 -14.52 12.72 -12.80
N LEU A 120 -14.43 11.40 -12.69
CA LEU A 120 -13.15 10.71 -12.51
C LEU A 120 -12.34 10.73 -13.83
N PRO A 121 -11.09 11.21 -13.81
CA PRO A 121 -10.22 11.16 -14.97
C PRO A 121 -9.71 9.73 -15.23
N ASP A 122 -9.19 9.50 -16.43
CA ASP A 122 -8.35 8.32 -16.70
C ASP A 122 -7.02 8.43 -15.94
N PRO A 123 -6.43 7.32 -15.45
CA PRO A 123 -6.90 5.94 -15.60
C PRO A 123 -7.97 5.52 -14.55
N PHE A 124 -8.22 6.33 -13.53
CA PHE A 124 -9.08 5.97 -12.38
C PHE A 124 -10.53 5.65 -12.75
N SER A 125 -11.04 6.25 -13.83
CA SER A 125 -12.39 5.98 -14.34
C SER A 125 -12.61 4.50 -14.72
N LYS A 126 -11.53 3.79 -15.09
CA LYS A 126 -11.53 2.40 -15.61
C LYS A 126 -11.23 1.36 -14.53
N MET A 127 -10.87 1.78 -13.32
CA MET A 127 -10.53 0.88 -12.22
C MET A 127 -11.78 0.17 -11.66
N GLU A 128 -11.59 -1.04 -11.14
CA GLU A 128 -12.63 -1.75 -10.41
C GLU A 128 -13.07 -0.93 -9.19
N ARG A 129 -14.37 -0.71 -9.06
CA ARG A 129 -14.93 0.02 -7.91
C ARG A 129 -15.21 -0.94 -6.78
N LYS A 130 -14.53 -0.72 -5.66
CA LYS A 130 -14.75 -1.45 -4.40
C LYS A 130 -15.14 -0.48 -3.30
N THR A 131 -15.88 -0.98 -2.30
CA THR A 131 -16.18 -0.20 -1.11
C THR A 131 -15.32 -0.69 0.06
N PRO A 132 -14.93 0.21 0.98
CA PRO A 132 -14.24 -0.18 2.21
C PRO A 132 -14.98 -1.24 3.02
N ASP A 133 -16.32 -1.25 2.95
CA ASP A 133 -17.15 -2.25 3.65
C ASP A 133 -16.91 -3.67 3.11
N THR A 134 -16.63 -3.80 1.81
CA THR A 134 -16.32 -5.08 1.16
C THR A 134 -14.85 -5.48 1.27
N MET A 135 -13.98 -4.50 1.55
CA MET A 135 -12.53 -4.69 1.72
C MET A 135 -12.04 -3.86 2.91
N PRO A 136 -12.32 -4.31 4.14
CA PRO A 136 -11.88 -3.59 5.33
C PRO A 136 -10.35 -3.55 5.38
N ALA A 137 -9.81 -2.42 5.84
CA ALA A 137 -8.39 -2.30 6.08
C ALA A 137 -7.96 -3.28 7.19
N GLY A 138 -6.88 -4.02 6.96
CA GLY A 138 -6.38 -5.01 7.91
C GLY A 138 -5.01 -5.52 7.52
N VAL A 139 -4.30 -6.07 8.52
CA VAL A 139 -3.01 -6.72 8.34
C VAL A 139 -3.05 -8.12 8.91
N SER A 140 -2.37 -9.05 8.24
CA SER A 140 -2.15 -10.41 8.71
C SER A 140 -0.69 -10.77 8.50
N VAL A 141 -0.04 -11.20 9.57
CA VAL A 141 1.34 -11.69 9.55
C VAL A 141 1.34 -13.14 9.97
N ALA A 142 1.75 -14.01 9.04
CA ALA A 142 1.80 -15.45 9.23
C ALA A 142 3.24 -15.95 9.06
N ARG A 143 3.61 -16.97 9.83
CA ARG A 143 4.90 -17.61 9.70
C ARG A 143 4.85 -18.65 8.56
N LEU A 144 5.73 -18.53 7.58
CA LEU A 144 5.70 -19.31 6.35
C LEU A 144 6.68 -20.48 6.35
N ASP A 145 7.80 -20.38 7.06
CA ASP A 145 8.83 -21.43 7.19
C ASP A 145 8.32 -22.68 7.95
N GLN A 146 7.13 -22.63 8.56
CA GLN A 146 6.43 -23.79 9.10
C GLN A 146 5.69 -24.60 8.02
N SER A 147 5.55 -24.06 6.82
CA SER A 147 4.93 -24.70 5.66
C SER A 147 5.94 -24.78 4.50
N ALA A 148 6.16 -25.96 3.94
CA ALA A 148 7.29 -26.24 3.03
C ALA A 148 7.28 -25.55 1.64
N ARG A 149 6.59 -24.41 1.47
CA ARG A 149 6.27 -23.83 0.14
C ARG A 149 7.07 -22.58 -0.25
N LEU A 150 7.62 -21.80 0.68
CA LEU A 150 8.29 -20.52 0.38
C LEU A 150 9.73 -20.50 0.94
N ARG A 151 10.66 -19.84 0.22
CA ARG A 151 12.10 -19.80 0.54
C ARG A 151 12.58 -18.35 0.67
N PRO A 152 13.67 -18.08 1.42
CA PRO A 152 14.25 -16.74 1.52
C PRO A 152 14.64 -16.10 0.17
N SER A 153 14.95 -16.92 -0.84
CA SER A 153 15.24 -16.46 -2.22
C SER A 153 14.06 -15.82 -2.93
N ASP A 154 12.83 -15.99 -2.42
CA ASP A 154 11.63 -15.37 -2.97
C ASP A 154 11.51 -13.89 -2.57
N ASN A 155 12.41 -13.39 -1.71
CA ASN A 155 12.43 -12.02 -1.22
C ASN A 155 13.14 -11.06 -2.20
N VAL A 156 12.53 -10.83 -3.36
CA VAL A 156 13.06 -9.93 -4.41
C VAL A 156 12.15 -8.73 -4.65
N ARG A 157 12.75 -7.61 -5.07
CA ARG A 157 12.01 -6.42 -5.51
C ARG A 157 11.19 -6.74 -6.75
N ASP A 158 10.01 -6.13 -6.86
CA ASP A 158 9.21 -6.25 -8.07
C ASP A 158 9.90 -5.46 -9.19
N VAL A 159 10.24 -6.14 -10.28
CA VAL A 159 10.80 -5.54 -11.49
C VAL A 159 9.74 -5.49 -12.57
N TYR A 160 9.70 -4.39 -13.33
CA TYR A 160 8.97 -4.37 -14.59
C TYR A 160 9.56 -5.44 -15.51
N ALA A 161 8.73 -6.36 -16.01
CA ALA A 161 9.08 -7.11 -17.20
C ALA A 161 9.09 -6.12 -18.36
N THR A 162 10.28 -5.68 -18.78
CA THR A 162 10.44 -5.05 -20.08
C THR A 162 10.13 -6.12 -21.12
N ALA A 163 8.91 -6.08 -21.68
CA ALA A 163 8.62 -6.77 -22.91
C ALA A 163 9.57 -6.18 -23.98
N ALA A 164 10.50 -7.00 -24.46
CA ALA A 164 11.37 -6.70 -25.58
C ALA A 164 10.60 -6.75 -26.90
#